data_AF-A0A2P5GI30-F1
#
_entry.id   AF-A0A2P5GI30-F1
#
_cell.length_a   1.000
_cell.length_b   1.000
_cell.length_c   1.000
_cell.angle_alpha   90.00
_cell.angle_beta   90.00
_cell.angle_gamma   90.00
#
_symmetry.space_group_name_H-M   'P 1'
#
loop_
_entity.id
_entity.type
_entity.pdbx_description
1 polymer ?
#
loop_
_entity_poly.entity_id
_entity_poly.type
_entity_poly.pdbx_seq_one_letter_code
_entity_poly.pdbx_strand_id
1 'polypeptide(L)'
;MRDVQMVLERWGVWAASGKGNIGYPRIAAGLSSLLPASRAGRPSCCDDDGMFINEAMIRLRKHDEYLCALLEWHYIENMTLRAMAAKLGISHNHVSVRLQSAESFIQGCLCTLDIKLEMDRECRKENVLPVRLKRVV
;
A
#
# COMPACT_ATOMS: atom_id res chain seq x y z
N MET A 1 -9.56 -12.25 6.67
CA MET A 1 -8.62 -12.14 5.53
C MET A 1 -7.85 -10.83 5.70
N ARG A 2 -6.53 -10.84 5.46
CA ARG A 2 -5.68 -9.63 5.57
C ARG A 2 -6.13 -8.59 4.55
N ASP A 3 -6.23 -7.34 4.97
CA ASP A 3 -6.39 -6.22 4.05
C ASP A 3 -5.03 -5.75 3.54
N VAL A 4 -4.65 -6.22 2.35
CA VAL A 4 -3.35 -5.92 1.76
C VAL A 4 -3.18 -4.43 1.46
N GLN A 5 -4.27 -3.71 1.16
CA GLN A 5 -4.20 -2.27 0.86
C GLN A 5 -3.79 -1.50 2.10
N MET A 6 -4.43 -1.81 3.22
CA MET A 6 -4.10 -1.21 4.52
C MET A 6 -2.68 -1.56 4.99
N VAL A 7 -2.21 -2.79 4.72
CA VAL A 7 -0.81 -3.19 4.98
C VAL A 7 0.17 -2.36 4.15
N LEU A 8 -0.10 -2.18 2.85
CA LEU A 8 0.74 -1.41 1.94
C LEU A 8 0.70 0.10 2.24
N GLU A 9 -0.41 0.63 2.74
CA GLU A 9 -0.49 2.01 3.25
C GLU A 9 0.45 2.24 4.43
N ARG A 10 0.45 1.33 5.41
CA ARG A 10 1.35 1.40 6.58
C ARG A 10 2.81 1.23 6.20
N TRP A 11 3.08 0.30 5.27
CA TRP A 11 4.41 0.11 4.70
C TRP A 11 4.89 1.34 3.92
N GLY A 12 4.02 1.99 3.15
CA GLY A 12 4.35 3.20 2.42
C GLY A 12 4.80 4.34 3.34
N VAL A 13 4.14 4.49 4.49
CA VAL A 13 4.55 5.45 5.55
C VAL A 13 5.91 5.06 6.13
N TRP A 14 6.10 3.79 6.48
CA TRP A 14 7.38 3.28 6.99
C TRP A 14 8.53 3.53 6.00
N ALA A 15 8.34 3.13 4.74
CA ALA A 15 9.31 3.29 3.65
C ALA A 15 9.63 4.75 3.36
N ALA A 16 8.64 5.65 3.41
CA ALA A 16 8.85 7.08 3.25
C ALA A 16 9.63 7.70 4.44
N SER A 17 9.44 7.18 5.65
CA SER A 17 10.01 7.73 6.90
C SER A 17 11.41 7.24 7.27
N GLY A 18 11.93 6.19 6.61
CA GLY A 18 13.19 5.54 6.96
C GLY A 18 14.40 6.49 7.05
N LYS A 19 15.21 6.34 8.12
CA LYS A 19 16.36 7.21 8.45
C LYS A 19 17.49 7.23 7.38
N GLY A 20 17.46 6.33 6.40
CA GLY A 20 18.43 6.21 5.30
C GLY A 20 17.85 6.52 3.91
N ASN A 21 16.73 7.23 3.82
CA ASN A 21 16.03 7.44 2.56
C ASN A 21 16.76 8.44 1.63
N ILE A 22 17.69 7.93 0.81
CA ILE A 22 18.43 8.69 -0.22
C ILE A 22 17.61 8.82 -1.53
N GLY A 23 16.36 8.35 -1.58
CA GLY A 23 15.57 8.31 -2.83
C GLY A 23 14.22 9.01 -2.80
N TYR A 24 13.57 9.18 -1.65
CA TYR A 24 12.22 9.75 -1.58
C TYR A 24 12.20 11.11 -0.88
N PRO A 25 11.36 12.07 -1.33
CA PRO A 25 11.34 13.41 -0.77
C PRO A 25 10.93 13.37 0.69
N ARG A 26 11.88 13.74 1.57
CA ARG A 26 11.59 14.09 2.96
C ARG A 26 10.57 15.24 2.95
N ILE A 27 9.41 15.04 3.55
CA ILE A 27 8.59 16.18 3.94
C ILE A 27 9.42 16.94 4.98
N ALA A 28 9.76 18.20 4.67
CA ALA A 28 10.55 19.03 5.58
C ALA A 28 9.85 19.11 6.94
N ALA A 29 10.58 18.85 8.02
CA ALA A 29 10.05 18.79 9.39
C ALA A 29 9.28 20.06 9.83
N GLY A 30 9.46 21.19 9.14
CA GLY A 30 8.73 22.45 9.39
C GLY A 30 7.38 22.60 8.68
N LEU A 31 7.03 21.74 7.71
CA LEU A 31 5.75 21.82 6.98
C LEU A 31 4.69 20.84 7.52
N SER A 32 5.03 20.01 8.50
CA SER A 32 4.11 19.02 9.07
C SER A 32 2.96 19.64 9.88
N SER A 33 3.10 20.89 10.35
CA SER A 33 2.04 21.61 11.09
C SER A 33 1.07 22.39 10.20
N LEU A 34 1.40 22.59 8.91
CA LEU A 34 0.61 23.38 7.96
C LEU A 34 -0.13 22.53 6.93
N LEU A 35 0.14 21.23 6.88
CA LEU A 35 -0.57 20.29 6.01
C LEU A 35 -1.80 19.76 6.76
N PRO A 36 -2.96 19.63 6.08
CA PRO A 36 -4.11 18.95 6.67
C PRO A 36 -3.66 17.58 7.19
N ALA A 37 -4.19 17.18 8.36
CA ALA A 37 -3.86 15.98 9.16
C ALA A 37 -3.89 14.61 8.41
N SER A 38 -3.98 14.60 7.10
CA SER A 38 -3.96 13.44 6.22
C SER A 38 -2.67 12.61 6.27
N ARG A 39 -1.53 13.19 6.67
CA ARG A 39 -0.23 12.47 6.74
C ARG A 39 0.32 12.27 8.17
N ALA A 40 0.02 13.18 9.10
CA ALA A 40 0.56 13.13 10.46
C ALA A 40 -0.12 12.08 11.39
N GLY A 41 -1.14 11.37 10.90
CA GLY A 41 -1.90 10.39 11.69
C GLY A 41 -1.99 8.99 11.10
N ARG A 42 -1.33 8.70 9.96
CA ARG A 42 -1.36 7.34 9.41
C ARG A 42 -0.38 6.44 10.18
N PRO A 43 -0.82 5.28 10.69
CA PRO A 43 0.06 4.38 11.40
C PRO A 43 1.16 3.86 10.45
N SER A 44 2.41 3.93 10.88
CA SER A 44 3.52 3.21 10.24
C SER A 44 3.51 1.75 10.68
N CYS A 45 4.08 0.85 9.88
CA CYS A 45 4.42 -0.48 10.36
C CYS A 45 5.71 -0.47 11.20
N CYS A 46 5.97 -1.58 11.91
CA CYS A 46 7.26 -1.82 12.57
C CYS A 46 8.34 -2.20 11.55
N ASP A 47 9.60 -2.22 11.99
CA ASP A 47 10.75 -2.49 11.12
C ASP A 47 10.72 -3.90 10.54
N ASP A 48 10.34 -4.91 11.33
CA ASP A 48 10.27 -6.31 10.88
C ASP A 48 9.20 -6.50 9.79
N ASP A 49 7.99 -5.99 10.02
CA ASP A 49 6.91 -5.98 9.03
C ASP A 49 7.35 -5.24 7.75
N GLY A 50 8.01 -4.09 7.93
CA GLY A 50 8.55 -3.28 6.84
C GLY A 50 9.56 -4.05 5.98
N MET A 51 10.46 -4.81 6.62
CA MET A 51 11.45 -5.63 5.95
C MET A 51 10.82 -6.81 5.19
N PHE A 52 9.83 -7.51 5.77
CA PHE A 52 9.15 -8.60 5.06
C PHE A 52 8.47 -8.12 3.77
N ILE A 53 7.84 -6.95 3.82
CA ILE A 53 7.19 -6.36 2.64
C ILE A 53 8.25 -5.88 1.63
N ASN A 54 9.35 -5.28 2.11
CA ASN A 54 10.44 -4.87 1.22
C ASN A 54 11.08 -6.05 0.49
N GLU A 55 11.25 -7.18 1.17
CA GLU A 55 11.68 -8.45 0.57
C GLU A 55 10.71 -8.95 -0.51
N ALA A 56 9.40 -8.83 -0.30
CA ALA A 56 8.41 -9.11 -1.33
C ALA A 56 8.49 -8.12 -2.52
N MET A 57 8.73 -6.84 -2.26
CA MET A 57 8.96 -5.81 -3.28
C MET A 57 10.20 -6.09 -4.13
N ILE A 58 11.30 -6.56 -3.53
CA ILE A 58 12.51 -6.96 -4.28
C ILE A 58 12.20 -8.12 -5.24
N ARG A 59 11.40 -9.10 -4.80
CA ARG A 59 10.96 -10.22 -5.66
C ARG A 59 10.03 -9.73 -6.77
N LEU A 60 9.10 -8.82 -6.47
CA LEU A 60 8.23 -8.22 -7.47
C LEU A 60 9.04 -7.45 -8.50
N ARG A 61 10.01 -6.62 -8.10
CA ARG A 61 10.88 -5.86 -9.00
C ARG A 61 11.63 -6.75 -10.00
N LYS A 62 12.08 -7.92 -9.55
CA LYS A 62 12.75 -8.92 -10.41
C LYS A 62 11.79 -9.60 -11.38
N HIS A 63 10.52 -9.75 -11.00
CA HIS A 63 9.49 -10.37 -11.83
C HIS A 63 8.90 -9.37 -12.83
N ASP A 64 8.53 -8.18 -12.36
CA ASP A 64 7.92 -7.09 -13.12
C ASP A 64 8.24 -5.75 -12.44
N GLU A 65 9.23 -5.04 -12.97
CA GLU A 65 9.65 -3.73 -12.48
C GLU A 65 8.52 -2.69 -12.60
N TYR A 66 7.66 -2.81 -13.62
CA TYR A 66 6.57 -1.87 -13.85
C TYR A 66 5.50 -1.97 -12.76
N LEU A 67 5.13 -3.19 -12.33
CA LEU A 67 4.22 -3.38 -11.20
C LEU A 67 4.82 -2.88 -9.88
N CYS A 68 6.13 -3.08 -9.68
CA CYS A 68 6.84 -2.54 -8.52
C CYS A 68 6.76 -1.01 -8.49
N ALA A 69 7.01 -0.35 -9.62
CA ALA A 69 6.93 1.11 -9.72
C ALA A 69 5.53 1.65 -9.44
N LEU A 70 4.46 0.94 -9.87
CA LEU A 70 3.08 1.33 -9.55
C LEU A 70 2.81 1.33 -8.04
N LEU A 71 3.34 0.35 -7.30
CA LEU A 71 3.19 0.30 -5.85
C LEU A 71 3.97 1.44 -5.17
N GLU A 72 5.20 1.69 -5.58
CA GLU A 72 6.01 2.79 -5.03
C GLU A 72 5.34 4.15 -5.27
N TRP A 73 4.85 4.39 -6.49
CA TRP A 73 4.09 5.58 -6.85
C TRP A 73 2.82 5.75 -6.02
N HIS A 74 2.08 4.67 -5.82
CA HIS A 74 0.80 4.77 -5.12
C HIS A 74 0.98 4.90 -3.60
N TYR A 75 1.81 4.06 -2.99
CA TYR A 75 1.89 3.93 -1.53
C TYR A 75 2.99 4.80 -0.90
N ILE A 76 4.09 5.09 -1.62
CA ILE A 76 5.17 5.96 -1.11
C ILE A 76 4.95 7.40 -1.57
N GLU A 77 4.80 7.63 -2.87
CA GLU A 77 4.62 8.98 -3.42
C GLU A 77 3.19 9.54 -3.26
N ASN A 78 2.23 8.69 -2.86
CA ASN A 78 0.80 9.03 -2.76
C ASN A 78 0.20 9.55 -4.08
N MET A 79 0.64 9.03 -5.23
CA MET A 79 0.02 9.34 -6.51
C MET A 79 -1.37 8.68 -6.63
N THR A 80 -2.35 9.49 -7.04
CA THR A 80 -3.70 8.97 -7.31
C THR A 80 -3.72 8.12 -8.58
N LEU A 81 -4.66 7.18 -8.66
CA LEU A 81 -4.87 6.36 -9.87
C LEU A 81 -5.07 7.23 -11.13
N ARG A 82 -5.74 8.38 -10.98
CA ARG A 82 -5.94 9.35 -12.07
C ARG A 82 -4.64 10.01 -12.51
N ALA A 83 -3.76 10.38 -11.57
CA ALA A 83 -2.45 10.94 -11.89
C ALA A 83 -1.56 9.91 -12.59
N MET A 84 -1.58 8.65 -12.11
CA MET A 84 -0.86 7.55 -12.77
C MET A 84 -1.41 7.26 -14.17
N ALA A 85 -2.73 7.26 -14.34
CA ALA A 85 -3.39 7.08 -15.64
C ALA A 85 -2.96 8.16 -16.64
N ALA A 86 -2.93 9.43 -16.21
CA ALA A 86 -2.44 10.53 -17.03
C ALA A 86 -0.95 10.40 -17.37
N LYS A 87 -0.10 10.04 -16.39
CA LYS A 87 1.34 9.85 -16.58
C LYS A 87 1.67 8.72 -17.57
N LEU A 88 0.89 7.66 -17.54
CA LEU A 88 1.09 6.46 -18.38
C LEU A 88 0.32 6.50 -19.71
N GLY A 89 -0.59 7.45 -19.89
CA GLY A 89 -1.44 7.52 -21.09
C GLY A 89 -2.42 6.35 -21.22
N ILE A 90 -2.85 5.75 -20.10
CA ILE A 90 -3.77 4.60 -20.07
C ILE A 90 -5.03 4.92 -19.28
N SER A 91 -6.08 4.10 -19.44
CA SER A 91 -7.32 4.29 -18.68
C SER A 91 -7.13 4.03 -17.18
N HIS A 92 -7.93 4.71 -16.35
CA HIS A 92 -7.98 4.50 -14.91
C HIS A 92 -8.18 3.02 -14.55
N ASN A 93 -9.04 2.31 -15.29
CA ASN A 93 -9.32 0.90 -15.06
C ASN A 93 -8.09 0.02 -15.30
N HIS A 94 -7.29 0.32 -16.33
CA HIS A 94 -6.05 -0.41 -16.56
C HIS A 94 -5.04 -0.21 -15.42
N VAL A 95 -4.88 1.02 -14.92
CA VAL A 95 -4.04 1.28 -13.74
C VAL A 95 -4.54 0.50 -12.54
N SER A 96 -5.85 0.54 -12.28
CA SER A 96 -6.48 -0.13 -11.14
C SER A 96 -6.28 -1.64 -11.18
N VAL A 97 -6.48 -2.29 -12.33
CA VAL A 97 -6.28 -3.74 -12.50
C VAL A 97 -4.81 -4.11 -12.30
N ARG A 98 -3.87 -3.32 -12.83
CA ARG A 98 -2.43 -3.56 -12.68
C ARG A 98 -1.98 -3.37 -11.23
N LEU A 99 -2.45 -2.32 -10.57
CA LEU A 99 -2.17 -2.08 -9.16
C LEU A 99 -2.71 -3.24 -8.31
N GLN A 100 -3.94 -3.69 -8.55
CA GLN A 100 -4.52 -4.85 -7.85
C GLN A 100 -3.71 -6.13 -8.09
N SER A 101 -3.16 -6.32 -9.29
CA SER A 101 -2.26 -7.44 -9.58
C SER A 101 -0.97 -7.37 -8.76
N ALA A 102 -0.39 -6.17 -8.63
CA ALA A 102 0.80 -5.94 -7.81
C ALA A 102 0.51 -6.18 -6.32
N GLU A 103 -0.61 -5.68 -5.80
CA GLU A 103 -1.09 -5.93 -4.43
C GLU A 103 -1.29 -7.43 -4.17
N SER A 104 -1.91 -8.13 -5.13
CA SER A 104 -2.15 -9.56 -5.04
C SER A 104 -0.85 -10.37 -5.04
N PHE A 105 0.18 -9.91 -5.75
CA PHE A 105 1.50 -10.53 -5.71
C PHE A 105 2.12 -10.43 -4.32
N ILE A 106 2.13 -9.24 -3.70
CA ILE A 106 2.66 -9.06 -2.34
C ILE A 106 1.88 -9.93 -1.34
N GLN A 107 0.55 -9.92 -1.42
CA GLN A 107 -0.28 -10.80 -0.60
C GLN A 107 0.08 -12.28 -0.81
N GLY A 108 0.29 -12.69 -2.06
CA GLY A 108 0.68 -14.05 -2.43
C GLY A 108 2.03 -14.45 -1.85
N CYS A 109 3.04 -13.58 -1.91
CA CYS A 109 4.35 -13.82 -1.30
C CYS A 109 4.22 -14.05 0.21
N LEU A 110 3.49 -13.18 0.90
CA LEU A 110 3.32 -13.30 2.35
C LEU A 110 2.54 -14.57 2.73
N CYS A 111 1.52 -14.94 1.96
CA CYS A 111 0.78 -16.19 2.17
C CYS A 111 1.63 -17.43 1.91
N THR A 112 2.42 -17.42 0.83
CA THR A 112 3.24 -18.59 0.43
C THR A 112 4.35 -18.86 1.45
N LEU A 113 4.90 -17.81 2.05
CA LEU A 113 5.96 -17.90 3.07
C LEU A 113 5.40 -18.05 4.51
N ASP A 114 4.07 -18.15 4.68
CA ASP A 114 3.37 -18.14 5.97
C ASP A 114 3.82 -16.99 6.91
N ILE A 115 4.10 -15.82 6.34
CA ILE A 115 4.53 -14.65 7.10
C ILE A 115 3.32 -14.01 7.76
N LYS A 116 3.36 -13.97 9.10
CA LYS A 116 2.39 -13.27 9.94
C LYS A 116 2.97 -11.90 10.31
N LEU A 117 2.28 -10.85 9.87
CA LEU A 117 2.68 -9.48 10.19
C LEU A 117 2.09 -9.11 11.55
N GLU A 118 2.80 -8.29 12.32
CA GLU A 118 2.28 -7.81 13.61
C GLU A 118 1.01 -6.99 13.42
N MET A 119 0.97 -6.19 12.35
CA MET A 119 -0.20 -5.36 11.99
C MET A 119 -1.42 -6.16 11.52
N ASP A 120 -1.35 -7.48 11.35
CA ASP A 120 -2.48 -8.32 10.89
C ASP A 120 -3.71 -8.28 11.79
N ARG A 121 -3.51 -7.93 13.07
CA ARG A 121 -4.60 -7.77 14.03
C ARG A 121 -5.48 -6.58 13.66
N GLU A 122 -4.88 -5.55 13.10
CA GLU A 122 -5.51 -4.28 12.75
C GLU A 122 -5.94 -4.27 11.27
N CYS A 123 -5.16 -4.90 10.39
CA CYS A 123 -5.43 -4.98 8.95
C CYS A 123 -6.36 -6.15 8.58
N ARG A 124 -7.52 -6.27 9.23
CA ARG A 124 -8.52 -7.30 8.89
C ARG A 124 -9.62 -6.72 8.03
N LYS A 125 -9.90 -7.36 6.88
CA LYS A 125 -11.15 -7.09 6.15
C LYS A 125 -12.33 -7.55 6.99
N GLU A 126 -13.16 -6.61 7.43
CA GLU A 126 -14.48 -6.93 7.94
C GLU A 126 -15.35 -7.42 6.78
N ASN A 127 -15.85 -8.64 6.90
CA ASN A 127 -16.89 -9.12 6.00
C ASN A 127 -18.20 -8.44 6.40
N VAL A 128 -18.48 -7.26 5.85
CA VAL A 128 -19.81 -6.66 5.94
C VAL A 128 -20.74 -7.52 5.10
N LEU A 129 -21.37 -8.51 5.74
CA LEU A 129 -22.50 -9.21 5.14
C LEU A 129 -23.60 -8.16 4.91
N PRO A 130 -24.13 -8.00 3.68
CA PRO A 130 -25.24 -7.09 3.46
C PRO A 130 -26.40 -7.52 4.37
N VAL A 131 -26.91 -6.57 5.15
CA VAL A 131 -28.10 -6.78 6.00
C VAL A 131 -29.18 -7.37 5.11
N ARG A 132 -29.68 -8.57 5.44
CA ARG A 132 -30.79 -9.20 4.72
C ARG A 132 -31.93 -8.18 4.65
N LEU A 133 -32.16 -7.61 3.47
CA LEU A 133 -33.32 -6.77 3.20
C LEU A 133 -34.55 -7.62 3.53
N LYS A 134 -35.20 -7.34 4.66
CA LYS A 134 -36.46 -8.00 5.02
C LYS A 134 -37.43 -7.67 3.89
N ARG A 135 -37.86 -8.72 3.18
CA ARG A 135 -38.86 -8.63 2.13
C ARG A 135 -40.11 -8.01 2.77
N VAL A 136 -40.43 -6.77 2.39
CA VAL A 136 -41.68 -6.11 2.77
C VAL A 136 -42.77 -6.88 2.04
N VAL A 137 -43.64 -7.54 2.82
CA VAL A 137 -44.86 -8.21 2.35
C VAL A 137 -46.00 -7.20 2.44
#